data_AF-A0A0U2N9Y4-F1
#
_entry.id   AF-A0A0U2N9Y4-F1
#
_cell.length_a   1.000
_cell.length_b   1.000
_cell.length_c   1.000
_cell.angle_alpha   90.00
_cell.angle_beta   90.00
_cell.angle_gamma   90.00
#
_symmetry.space_group_name_H-M   'P 1'
#
loop_
_entity.id
_entity.type
_entity.pdbx_description
1 polymer ?
#
loop_
_entity_poly.entity_id
_entity_poly.type
_entity_poly.pdbx_seq_one_letter_code
_entity_poly.pdbx_strand_id
1 'polypeptide(L)'
;MKKGGDDRNMNGKSALGAILVIIGGLIVLDFIGISLGSIIGFLFPFILIGLGILGWVNNSKIVGAVLTVVGVIMLFGKFAGFFMLLLAIGMIVWGISLFRNKRVF
;
A
#
# COMPACT_ATOMS: atom_id res chain seq x y z
N MET A 1 15.66 -41.45 -40.40
CA MET A 1 16.02 -40.04 -40.09
C MET A 1 15.37 -39.68 -38.75
N LYS A 2 16.09 -39.84 -37.63
CA LYS A 2 16.88 -38.85 -36.86
C LYS A 2 16.03 -37.82 -36.08
N LYS A 3 15.89 -38.16 -34.78
CA LYS A 3 15.87 -37.35 -33.55
C LYS A 3 14.89 -36.16 -33.40
N GLY A 4 14.22 -36.17 -32.25
CA GLY A 4 14.38 -35.10 -31.26
C GLY A 4 13.11 -34.36 -30.88
N GLY A 5 12.81 -34.35 -29.57
CA GLY A 5 11.75 -33.57 -28.94
C GLY A 5 10.96 -34.49 -28.00
N ASP A 6 11.01 -34.38 -26.67
CA ASP A 6 11.15 -33.18 -25.85
C ASP A 6 11.62 -33.58 -24.44
N ASP A 7 12.93 -33.78 -24.27
CA ASP A 7 13.52 -34.13 -22.98
C ASP A 7 13.78 -32.85 -22.16
N ARG A 8 12.77 -32.03 -21.87
CA ARG A 8 12.93 -30.90 -20.94
C ARG A 8 12.76 -31.34 -19.49
N ASN A 9 13.46 -32.41 -19.10
CA ASN A 9 13.67 -32.78 -17.70
C ASN A 9 14.91 -32.08 -17.14
N MET A 10 14.89 -30.75 -17.23
CA MET A 10 15.80 -29.90 -16.49
C MET A 10 14.97 -28.77 -15.92
N ASN A 11 14.78 -28.84 -14.60
CA ASN A 11 15.03 -27.75 -13.67
C ASN A 11 13.97 -27.58 -12.56
N GLY A 12 13.30 -28.65 -12.13
CA GLY A 12 12.43 -28.60 -10.95
C GLY A 12 13.14 -27.96 -9.74
N LYS A 13 14.45 -28.23 -9.56
CA LYS A 13 15.25 -27.62 -8.49
C LYS A 13 15.52 -26.12 -8.68
N SER A 14 15.81 -25.60 -9.88
CA SER A 14 15.94 -24.13 -10.04
C SER A 14 14.61 -23.42 -10.21
N ALA A 15 13.53 -24.09 -10.63
CA ALA A 15 12.19 -23.53 -10.57
C ALA A 15 11.77 -23.32 -9.10
N LEU A 16 12.02 -24.32 -8.25
CA LEU A 16 11.86 -24.20 -6.81
C LEU A 16 12.80 -23.16 -6.21
N GLY A 17 14.06 -23.09 -6.68
CA GLY A 17 15.01 -22.06 -6.27
C GLY A 17 14.56 -20.65 -6.63
N ALA A 18 14.07 -20.43 -7.84
CA ALA A 18 13.56 -19.14 -8.29
C ALA A 18 12.31 -18.73 -7.50
N ILE A 19 11.38 -19.66 -7.27
CA ILE A 19 10.21 -19.43 -6.41
C ILE A 19 10.63 -19.07 -4.99
N LEU A 20 11.62 -19.77 -4.43
CA LEU A 20 12.12 -19.50 -3.08
C LEU A 20 12.81 -18.13 -2.98
N VAL A 21 13.56 -17.73 -4.00
CA VAL A 21 14.18 -16.39 -4.07
C VAL A 21 13.11 -15.29 -4.16
N ILE A 22 12.05 -15.50 -4.96
CA ILE A 22 10.93 -14.55 -5.06
C ILE A 22 10.19 -14.44 -3.73
N ILE A 23 9.87 -15.58 -3.10
CA ILE A 23 9.18 -15.61 -1.80
C ILE A 23 10.05 -15.00 -0.70
N GLY A 24 11.34 -15.37 -0.63
CA GLY A 24 12.28 -14.83 0.33
C GLY A 24 12.46 -13.31 0.15
N GLY A 25 12.57 -12.85 -1.10
CA GLY A 25 12.62 -11.43 -1.44
C GLY A 25 11.35 -10.67 -1.04
N LEU A 26 10.17 -11.26 -1.27
CA LEU A 26 8.88 -10.70 -0.83
C LEU A 26 8.81 -10.55 0.70
N ILE A 27 9.28 -11.55 1.46
CA ILE A 27 9.29 -11.51 2.93
C ILE A 27 10.24 -10.42 3.43
N VAL A 28 11.45 -10.29 2.85
CA VAL A 28 12.40 -9.24 3.22
C VAL A 28 11.86 -7.84 2.88
N LEU A 29 11.18 -7.71 1.74
CA LEU A 29 10.56 -6.45 1.32
C LEU A 29 9.42 -6.02 2.28
N ASP A 30 8.61 -6.97 2.73
CA ASP A 30 7.60 -6.76 3.77
C ASP A 30 8.23 -6.35 5.11
N PHE A 31 9.36 -6.97 5.48
CA PHE A 31 10.11 -6.62 6.69
C PHE A 31 10.69 -5.20 6.69
N ILE A 32 11.08 -4.67 5.53
CA ILE A 32 11.56 -3.28 5.38
C ILE A 32 10.40 -2.26 5.51
N GLY A 33 9.17 -2.73 5.70
CA GLY A 33 7.98 -1.88 5.83
C GLY A 33 7.46 -1.36 4.50
N ILE A 34 8.11 -1.72 3.39
CA ILE A 34 7.61 -1.50 2.03
C ILE A 34 6.79 -2.73 1.64
N SER A 35 5.69 -2.94 2.35
CA SER A 35 4.76 -3.99 1.93
C SER A 35 4.11 -3.58 0.60
N LEU A 36 4.01 -4.53 -0.34
CA LEU A 36 3.19 -4.33 -1.54
C LEU A 36 1.77 -3.88 -1.16
N GLY A 37 1.27 -4.34 -0.01
CA GLY A 37 0.00 -3.90 0.56
C GLY A 37 -0.06 -2.41 0.90
N SER A 38 1.03 -1.78 1.34
CA SER A 38 1.04 -0.35 1.66
C SER A 38 0.95 0.52 0.38
N ILE A 39 1.69 0.13 -0.66
CA ILE A 39 1.68 0.77 -1.99
C ILE A 39 0.32 0.56 -2.66
N ILE A 40 -0.15 -0.69 -2.76
CA ILE A 40 -1.45 -1.02 -3.35
C ILE A 40 -2.57 -0.38 -2.55
N GLY A 41 -2.49 -0.39 -1.22
CA GLY A 41 -3.51 0.24 -0.38
C GLY A 41 -3.59 1.76 -0.57
N PHE A 42 -2.51 2.42 -1.05
CA PHE A 42 -2.56 3.84 -1.40
C PHE A 42 -3.06 4.03 -2.83
N LEU A 43 -2.59 3.19 -3.77
CA LEU A 43 -2.93 3.28 -5.18
C LEU A 43 -4.39 2.88 -5.47
N PHE A 44 -4.90 1.87 -4.78
CA PHE A 44 -6.25 1.33 -4.94
C PHE A 44 -7.36 2.37 -4.75
N PRO A 45 -7.41 3.17 -3.67
CA PRO A 45 -8.41 4.22 -3.54
C PRO A 45 -8.29 5.30 -4.62
N PHE A 46 -7.10 5.64 -5.12
CA PHE A 46 -6.96 6.54 -6.28
C PHE A 46 -7.57 5.92 -7.55
N ILE A 47 -7.31 4.63 -7.80
CA ILE A 47 -7.93 3.91 -8.92
C ILE A 47 -9.45 3.87 -8.76
N LEU A 48 -9.96 3.62 -7.55
CA LEU A 48 -11.40 3.57 -7.28
C LEU A 48 -12.08 4.91 -7.55
N ILE A 49 -11.45 6.02 -7.15
CA ILE A 49 -11.94 7.38 -7.45
C ILE A 49 -11.94 7.61 -8.97
N GLY A 50 -10.86 7.25 -9.66
CA GLY A 50 -10.76 7.38 -11.12
C GLY A 50 -11.83 6.56 -11.85
N LEU A 51 -12.04 5.31 -11.44
CA LEU A 51 -13.10 4.45 -11.96
C LEU A 51 -14.50 4.98 -11.62
N GLY A 52 -14.68 5.57 -10.45
CA GLY A 52 -15.94 6.21 -10.07
C GLY A 52 -16.27 7.41 -10.95
N ILE A 53 -15.27 8.24 -11.27
CA ILE A 53 -15.43 9.37 -12.21
C ILE A 53 -15.75 8.84 -13.62
N LEU A 54 -15.03 7.83 -14.13
CA LEU A 54 -15.33 7.21 -15.42
C LEU A 54 -16.75 6.60 -15.45
N GLY A 55 -17.17 5.96 -14.35
CA GLY A 55 -18.52 5.41 -14.19
C GLY A 55 -19.62 6.47 -14.16
N TRP A 56 -19.32 7.65 -13.62
CA TRP A 56 -20.23 8.79 -13.62
C TRP A 56 -20.49 9.32 -15.04
N VAL A 57 -19.45 9.35 -15.88
CA VAL A 57 -19.55 9.83 -17.28
C VAL A 57 -20.31 8.84 -18.16
N ASN A 58 -20.25 7.53 -17.87
CA ASN A 58 -20.81 6.48 -18.72
C ASN A 58 -22.28 6.11 -18.41
N ASN A 59 -23.13 7.09 -18.05
CA ASN A 59 -24.57 6.94 -17.73
C ASN A 59 -24.93 6.14 -16.46
N SER A 60 -23.96 5.56 -15.75
CA SER A 60 -24.18 4.83 -14.50
C SER A 60 -23.84 5.70 -13.28
N LYS A 61 -24.52 6.85 -13.17
CA LYS A 61 -24.29 7.85 -12.10
C LYS A 61 -24.30 7.24 -10.70
N ILE A 62 -25.17 6.24 -10.46
CA ILE A 62 -25.26 5.55 -9.17
C ILE A 62 -23.98 4.75 -8.87
N VAL A 63 -23.50 3.96 -9.83
CA VAL A 63 -22.30 3.13 -9.67
C VAL A 63 -21.06 4.00 -9.56
N GLY A 64 -20.95 5.03 -10.40
CA GLY A 64 -19.87 6.01 -10.33
C GLY A 64 -19.82 6.75 -9.00
N ALA A 65 -20.98 7.25 -8.53
CA ALA A 65 -21.09 7.93 -7.24
C ALA A 65 -20.63 7.03 -6.08
N VAL A 66 -21.11 5.78 -6.03
CA VAL A 66 -20.75 4.84 -4.97
C VAL A 66 -19.24 4.55 -4.99
N LEU A 67 -18.68 4.26 -6.17
CA LEU A 67 -17.24 4.03 -6.33
C LEU A 67 -16.41 5.24 -5.88
N THR A 68 -16.80 6.46 -6.28
CA THR A 68 -16.09 7.67 -5.87
C THR A 68 -16.18 7.89 -4.37
N VAL A 69 -17.37 7.76 -3.77
CA VAL A 69 -17.58 7.95 -2.32
C VAL A 69 -16.77 6.92 -1.52
N VAL A 70 -16.82 5.64 -1.91
CA VAL A 70 -16.04 4.58 -1.26
C VAL A 70 -14.54 4.87 -1.38
N GLY A 71 -14.08 5.28 -2.57
CA GLY A 71 -12.68 5.61 -2.80
C GLY A 71 -12.20 6.78 -1.96
N VAL A 72 -13.02 7.84 -1.85
CA VAL A 72 -12.73 9.00 -1.01
C VAL A 72 -12.70 8.65 0.48
N ILE A 73 -13.65 7.86 0.98
CA ILE A 73 -13.68 7.41 2.38
C ILE A 73 -12.43 6.58 2.71
N MET A 74 -12.04 5.67 1.83
CA MET A 74 -10.81 4.88 1.99
C MET A 74 -9.56 5.78 1.99
N LEU A 75 -9.51 6.80 1.15
CA LEU A 75 -8.40 7.76 1.11
C LEU A 75 -8.33 8.59 2.39
N PHE A 76 -9.48 9.01 2.93
CA PHE A 76 -9.59 9.77 4.17
C PHE A 76 -9.01 9.00 5.38
N GLY A 77 -9.22 7.68 5.43
CA GLY A 77 -8.61 6.82 6.44
C GLY A 77 -7.08 6.86 6.42
N LYS A 78 -6.46 7.04 5.24
CA LYS A 78 -5.00 7.20 5.12
C LYS A 78 -4.51 8.59 5.52
N PHE A 79 -5.30 9.65 5.29
CA PHE A 79 -4.99 10.99 5.79
C PHE A 79 -5.15 11.11 7.31
N ALA A 80 -6.02 10.32 7.96
CA ALA A 80 -6.15 10.30 9.41
C ALA A 80 -4.83 9.93 10.12
N GLY A 81 -4.03 9.03 9.54
CA GLY A 81 -2.69 8.73 10.04
C GLY A 81 -1.76 9.96 10.05
N PHE A 82 -1.89 10.82 9.04
CA PHE A 82 -1.15 12.09 8.98
C PHE A 82 -1.59 13.07 10.07
N PHE A 83 -2.90 13.19 10.31
CA PHE A 83 -3.42 13.99 11.44
C PHE A 83 -2.94 13.44 12.79
N MET A 84 -2.90 12.13 12.97
CA MET A 84 -2.44 11.49 14.20
C MET A 84 -0.95 11.73 14.44
N LEU A 85 -0.13 11.67 13.37
CA LEU A 85 1.29 12.03 13.42
C LEU A 85 1.47 13.52 13.79
N LEU A 86 0.70 14.41 13.18
CA LEU A 86 0.74 15.84 13.49
C LEU A 86 0.36 16.12 14.94
N LEU A 87 -0.66 15.44 15.45
CA LEU A 87 -1.11 15.53 16.84
C LEU A 87 -0.04 14.99 17.80
N ALA A 88 0.61 13.87 17.46
CA ALA A 88 1.71 13.31 18.24
C ALA A 88 2.89 14.29 18.33
N ILE A 89 3.30 14.89 17.20
CA ILE A 89 4.36 15.91 17.18
C ILE A 89 3.95 17.11 18.05
N GLY A 90 2.73 17.60 17.90
CA GLY A 90 2.20 18.70 18.72
C GLY A 90 2.26 18.40 20.21
N MET A 91 1.85 17.20 20.62
CA MET A 91 1.91 16.75 22.01
C MET A 91 3.35 16.65 22.53
N ILE A 92 4.29 16.15 21.73
CA ILE A 92 5.71 16.07 22.11
C ILE A 92 6.28 17.48 22.34
N VAL A 93 6.07 18.40 21.39
CA VAL A 93 6.56 19.77 21.50
C VAL A 93 5.94 20.48 22.72
N TRP A 94 4.64 20.32 22.91
CA TRP A 94 3.93 20.91 24.04
C TRP A 94 4.39 20.32 25.38
N GLY A 95 4.59 19.00 25.45
CA GLY A 95 5.14 18.31 26.61
C GLY A 95 6.53 18.83 26.98
N ILE A 96 7.43 18.95 26.01
CA ILE A 96 8.79 19.48 26.23
C ILE A 96 8.73 20.96 26.68
N SER A 97 7.82 21.75 26.12
CA SER A 97 7.63 23.15 26.51
C SER A 97 7.20 23.30 27.97
N LEU A 98 6.35 22.40 28.47
CA LEU A 98 5.90 22.42 29.87
C LEU A 98 7.04 22.13 30.86
N PHE A 99 7.94 21.19 30.52
CA PHE A 99 9.14 20.92 31.33
C PHE A 99 10.14 22.07 31.29
N ARG A 100 10.27 22.76 30.16
CA ARG A 100 11.18 23.89 30.01
C ARG A 100 10.77 25.12 30.83
N ASN A 101 9.47 25.33 31.05
CA ASN A 101 8.95 26.46 31.81
C ASN A 101 9.04 26.30 33.35
N LYS A 102 9.50 25.14 33.86
CA LYS A 102 9.69 24.89 35.30
C LYS A 102 11.15 25.01 35.77
N ARG A 103 12.06 25.54 34.93
CA ARG A 103 13.46 25.86 35.32
C ARG A 103 13.68 27.35 35.62
N VAL A 104 12.68 27.99 36.22
CA VAL A 104 12.78 29.33 36.77
C VAL A 104 12.28 29.26 38.21
N PHE A 105 13.09 28.70 39.11
CA PHE A 105 13.18 28.96 40.55
C PHE A 105 14.39 28.20 41.09
#